data_AF-A0A915E2M6-F1
#
_entry.id   AF-A0A915E2M6-F1
#
_cell.length_a   1.000
_cell.length_b   1.000
_cell.length_c   1.000
_cell.angle_alpha   90.00
_cell.angle_beta   90.00
_cell.angle_gamma   90.00
#
_symmetry.space_group_name_H-M   'P 1'
#
loop_
_entity.id
_entity.type
_entity.pdbx_description
1 polymer ?
#
loop_
_entity_poly.entity_id
_entity_poly.type
_entity_poly.pdbx_seq_one_letter_code
_entity_poly.pdbx_strand_id
1 'polypeptide(L)'
;MKTNEQIPEIGERINSLPGNTYCKEGCGCWLCGCFFCSPGCLFFREYALPRKDQMPYEVCSCASFKPEVVLKLTLSLSTAQSNSTEVQLSPGETIKWNDMKVSIAMPRVEPITTLTSKTYFLLHENGGALLNNPEDIPLKCATKEAAQQFKCYLKRSTCKCEAHEETVSCFCPAKPLKNILRDDSLPLQTPAVTIYAKNNTLKAVVENGGTVDVHLHMKTRISLLSATTTCHLQPLQLTGCYSCGTGALLEYKCTTKNDEELLVKQDVAQ
;
A
#
# COMPACT_ATOMS: atom_id res chain seq x y z
N MET A 1 -27.14 23.78 -14.38
CA MET A 1 -27.39 23.16 -13.05
C MET A 1 -26.06 22.86 -12.37
N LYS A 2 -25.94 23.10 -11.05
CA LYS A 2 -24.74 22.72 -10.28
C LYS A 2 -24.84 21.24 -9.87
N THR A 3 -23.71 20.55 -9.77
CA THR A 3 -23.67 19.10 -9.55
C THR A 3 -24.18 18.63 -8.18
N ASN A 4 -24.20 19.49 -7.17
CA ASN A 4 -24.77 19.16 -5.85
C ASN A 4 -26.02 20.01 -5.54
N GLU A 5 -26.65 20.54 -6.58
CA GLU A 5 -27.91 21.24 -6.43
C GLU A 5 -28.98 20.25 -6.01
N GLN A 6 -29.72 20.61 -4.96
CA GLN A 6 -30.83 19.80 -4.49
C GLN A 6 -31.98 19.95 -5.48
N ILE A 7 -32.57 18.83 -5.89
CA ILE A 7 -33.78 18.83 -6.73
C ILE A 7 -34.96 18.91 -5.77
N PRO A 8 -35.78 19.98 -5.78
CA PRO A 8 -36.94 20.10 -4.89
C PRO A 8 -37.94 18.95 -5.02
N GLU A 9 -38.06 18.40 -6.23
CA GLU A 9 -38.94 17.27 -6.57
C GLU A 9 -38.43 15.95 -5.99
N ILE A 10 -37.15 15.88 -5.61
CA ILE A 10 -36.53 14.72 -4.96
C ILE A 10 -36.49 14.98 -3.45
N GLY A 11 -37.02 14.06 -2.64
CA GLY A 11 -37.09 14.25 -1.19
C GLY A 11 -35.72 14.47 -0.51
N GLU A 12 -35.74 15.14 0.65
CA GLU A 12 -34.54 15.52 1.43
C GLU A 12 -33.60 14.35 1.76
N ARG A 13 -34.16 13.16 1.99
CA ARG A 13 -33.41 11.94 2.24
C ARG A 13 -32.48 11.55 1.08
N ILE A 14 -32.87 11.80 -0.17
CA ILE A 14 -32.04 11.45 -1.34
C ILE A 14 -31.07 12.60 -1.65
N ASN A 15 -31.52 13.85 -1.46
CA ASN A 15 -30.68 15.04 -1.61
C ASN A 15 -29.52 15.08 -0.59
N SER A 16 -29.69 14.46 0.58
CA SER A 16 -28.64 14.38 1.61
C SER A 16 -27.58 13.30 1.36
N LEU A 17 -27.81 12.35 0.44
CA LEU A 17 -26.86 11.30 0.12
C LEU A 17 -25.77 11.78 -0.85
N PRO A 18 -24.53 11.23 -0.78
CA PRO A 18 -23.49 11.47 -1.76
C PRO A 18 -23.97 11.19 -3.17
N GLY A 19 -23.89 12.18 -4.06
CA GLY A 19 -24.46 12.03 -5.38
C GLY A 19 -24.30 13.26 -6.25
N ASN A 20 -24.56 13.06 -7.54
CA ASN A 20 -24.47 14.08 -8.57
C ASN A 20 -25.85 14.32 -9.18
N THR A 21 -26.19 15.59 -9.30
CA THR A 21 -27.44 16.07 -9.90
C THR A 21 -27.20 16.50 -11.33
N TYR A 22 -28.14 16.16 -12.22
CA TYR A 22 -28.07 16.45 -13.65
C TYR A 22 -29.42 16.99 -14.16
N CYS A 23 -29.35 17.79 -15.22
CA CYS A 23 -30.47 18.05 -16.12
C CYS A 23 -30.07 17.56 -17.51
N LYS A 24 -30.98 16.83 -18.17
CA LYS A 24 -30.93 16.58 -19.61
C LYS A 24 -32.06 17.35 -20.27
N GLU A 25 -31.75 18.03 -21.36
CA GLU A 25 -32.77 18.74 -22.13
C GLU A 25 -33.73 17.74 -22.77
N GLY A 26 -35.02 17.95 -22.55
CA GLY A 26 -36.12 17.23 -23.18
C GLY A 26 -36.79 18.07 -24.25
N CYS A 27 -37.78 17.48 -24.94
CA CYS A 27 -38.57 18.23 -25.91
C CYS A 27 -39.53 19.21 -25.23
N GLY A 28 -39.74 20.36 -25.87
CA GLY A 28 -40.75 21.35 -25.48
C GLY A 28 -42.00 21.27 -26.36
N CYS A 29 -42.88 22.25 -26.20
CA CYS A 29 -44.15 22.44 -26.89
C CYS A 29 -45.28 21.47 -26.47
N TRP A 30 -46.47 21.79 -26.95
CA TRP A 30 -47.72 21.10 -26.62
C TRP A 30 -47.71 19.60 -27.01
N LEU A 31 -46.99 19.22 -28.08
CA LEU A 31 -46.81 17.82 -28.49
C LEU A 31 -46.07 16.98 -27.45
N CYS A 32 -45.27 17.62 -26.60
CA CYS A 32 -44.55 17.02 -25.48
C CYS A 32 -45.18 17.39 -24.13
N GLY A 33 -46.47 17.77 -24.09
CA GLY A 33 -47.17 18.11 -22.86
C GLY A 33 -46.77 19.45 -22.22
N CYS A 34 -45.98 20.28 -22.89
CA CYS A 34 -45.48 21.55 -22.36
C CYS A 34 -46.21 22.75 -22.97
N PHE A 35 -46.57 23.77 -22.17
CA PHE A 35 -47.17 25.00 -22.71
C PHE A 35 -46.15 25.82 -23.54
N PHE A 36 -44.89 25.83 -23.10
CA PHE A 36 -43.80 26.55 -23.76
C PHE A 36 -43.01 25.65 -24.71
N CYS A 37 -42.54 26.23 -25.82
CA CYS A 37 -41.71 25.56 -26.81
C CYS A 37 -40.21 25.56 -26.51
N SER A 38 -39.78 26.17 -25.42
CA SER A 38 -38.42 26.01 -24.91
C SER A 38 -38.20 24.58 -24.42
N PRO A 39 -37.00 24.00 -24.59
CA PRO A 39 -36.69 22.68 -24.06
C PRO A 39 -36.87 22.65 -22.53
N GLY A 40 -37.51 21.59 -22.03
CA GLY A 40 -37.62 21.32 -20.60
C GLY A 40 -36.34 20.66 -20.06
N CYS A 41 -36.18 20.65 -18.74
CA CYS A 41 -35.12 19.89 -18.07
C CYS A 41 -35.70 18.62 -17.43
N LEU A 42 -35.23 17.46 -17.87
CA LEU A 42 -35.42 16.20 -17.14
C LEU A 42 -34.36 16.13 -16.03
N PHE A 43 -34.78 16.41 -14.80
CA PHE A 43 -33.93 16.40 -13.62
C PHE A 43 -33.78 14.98 -13.06
N PHE A 44 -32.54 14.57 -12.80
CA PHE A 44 -32.28 13.30 -12.12
C PHE A 44 -31.01 13.38 -11.27
N ARG A 45 -30.90 12.46 -10.31
CA ARG A 45 -29.79 12.38 -9.37
C ARG A 45 -29.24 10.96 -9.31
N GLU A 46 -27.94 10.83 -9.54
CA GLU A 46 -27.17 9.63 -9.24
C GLU A 46 -26.69 9.73 -7.80
N TYR A 47 -26.90 8.70 -6.98
CA TYR A 47 -26.46 8.74 -5.58
C TYR A 47 -25.96 7.37 -5.11
N ALA A 48 -25.05 7.41 -4.13
CA ALA A 48 -24.55 6.22 -3.46
C ALA A 48 -25.45 5.86 -2.28
N LEU A 49 -25.61 4.56 -2.05
CA LEU A 49 -26.29 4.02 -0.88
C LEU A 49 -25.28 3.37 0.06
N PRO A 50 -25.40 3.57 1.39
CA PRO A 50 -24.56 2.88 2.34
C PRO A 50 -24.90 1.39 2.32
N ARG A 51 -23.89 0.53 2.14
CA ARG A 51 -24.04 -0.90 2.36
C ARG A 51 -23.83 -1.20 3.85
N LYS A 52 -24.70 -2.02 4.42
CA LYS A 52 -24.53 -2.51 5.80
C LYS A 52 -23.19 -3.26 5.89
N ASP A 53 -22.53 -3.11 7.04
CA ASP A 53 -21.33 -3.88 7.43
C ASP A 53 -20.06 -3.63 6.60
N GLN A 54 -19.95 -2.49 5.90
CA GLN A 54 -18.71 -2.09 5.22
C GLN A 54 -17.94 -1.04 6.01
N MET A 55 -16.74 -1.41 6.47
CA MET A 55 -15.79 -0.46 7.02
C MET A 55 -15.10 0.35 5.91
N PRO A 56 -14.75 1.62 6.19
CA PRO A 56 -13.99 2.43 5.24
C PRO A 56 -12.58 1.88 5.05
N TYR A 57 -12.08 1.95 3.82
CA TYR A 57 -10.70 1.66 3.47
C TYR A 57 -9.91 2.95 3.37
N GLU A 58 -8.64 2.92 3.75
CA GLU A 58 -7.74 4.05 3.55
C GLU A 58 -6.93 3.87 2.28
N VAL A 59 -6.82 4.92 1.48
CA VAL A 59 -5.97 4.94 0.30
C VAL A 59 -4.74 5.77 0.64
N CYS A 60 -3.56 5.19 0.52
CA CYS A 60 -2.32 5.90 0.80
C CYS A 60 -1.30 5.71 -0.34
N SER A 61 -0.33 6.62 -0.39
CA SER A 61 0.86 6.50 -1.23
C SER A 61 2.07 6.91 -0.39
N CYS A 62 3.16 6.18 -0.52
CA CYS A 62 4.38 6.42 0.23
C CYS A 62 5.43 7.05 -0.68
N ALA A 63 5.80 8.31 -0.42
CA ALA A 63 6.89 8.97 -1.13
C ALA A 63 8.26 8.37 -0.77
N SER A 64 8.42 7.90 0.47
CA SER A 64 9.64 7.27 0.97
C SER A 64 9.34 6.40 2.20
N PHE A 65 10.13 5.35 2.41
CA PHE A 65 10.12 4.58 3.64
C PHE A 65 11.18 5.13 4.61
N LYS A 66 10.84 5.19 5.90
CA LYS A 66 11.80 5.52 6.95
C LYS A 66 12.56 4.24 7.33
N PRO A 67 13.89 4.21 7.19
CA PRO A 67 14.68 3.03 7.53
C PRO A 67 14.77 2.85 9.05
N GLU A 68 14.56 1.62 9.49
CA GLU A 68 14.78 1.18 10.87
C GLU A 68 15.56 -0.13 10.82
N VAL A 69 16.60 -0.26 11.65
CA VAL A 69 17.45 -1.45 11.70
C VAL A 69 17.35 -2.07 13.08
N VAL A 70 17.04 -3.36 13.12
CA VAL A 70 17.06 -4.16 14.36
C VAL A 70 18.43 -4.81 14.47
N LEU A 71 19.20 -4.42 15.48
CA LEU A 71 20.51 -5.00 15.79
C LEU A 71 20.39 -5.95 16.97
N LYS A 72 20.95 -7.15 16.83
CA LYS A 72 21.16 -8.07 17.94
C LYS A 72 22.61 -7.95 18.42
N LEU A 73 22.80 -7.29 19.56
CA LEU A 73 24.11 -7.09 20.16
C LEU A 73 24.38 -8.19 21.17
N THR A 74 25.47 -8.93 20.97
CA THR A 74 25.90 -10.01 21.87
C THR A 74 27.28 -9.72 22.43
N LEU A 75 27.39 -9.68 23.76
CA LEU A 75 28.69 -9.59 24.45
C LEU A 75 29.03 -10.94 25.09
N SER A 76 30.12 -11.54 24.63
CA SER A 76 30.67 -12.78 25.20
C SER A 76 31.96 -12.47 25.93
N LEU A 77 31.94 -12.60 27.27
CA LEU A 77 33.12 -12.45 28.13
C LEU A 77 33.62 -13.85 28.49
N SER A 78 34.94 -14.06 28.50
CA SER A 78 35.57 -15.38 28.74
C SER A 78 35.22 -16.04 30.09
N THR A 79 34.60 -15.29 31.00
CA THR A 79 34.30 -15.68 32.38
C THR A 79 32.82 -15.52 32.77
N ALA A 80 31.95 -15.04 31.86
CA ALA A 80 30.54 -14.78 32.15
C ALA A 80 29.60 -15.19 31.00
N GLN A 81 28.35 -15.47 31.35
CA GLN A 81 27.29 -15.84 30.42
C GLN A 81 27.08 -14.74 29.37
N SER A 82 26.90 -15.14 28.10
CA SER A 82 26.69 -14.20 27.00
C SER A 82 25.37 -13.46 27.17
N ASN A 83 25.43 -12.13 27.18
CA ASN A 83 24.24 -11.28 27.23
C ASN A 83 23.93 -10.78 25.82
N SER A 84 22.72 -11.09 25.34
CA SER A 84 22.20 -10.65 24.05
C SER A 84 21.11 -9.60 24.27
N THR A 85 21.17 -8.48 23.56
CA THR A 85 20.13 -7.45 23.59
C THR A 85 19.76 -7.05 22.17
N GLU A 86 18.46 -7.03 21.88
CA GLU A 86 17.93 -6.51 20.62
C GLU A 86 17.60 -5.03 20.80
N VAL A 87 18.08 -4.22 19.86
CA VAL A 87 17.88 -2.77 19.84
C VAL A 87 17.48 -2.35 18.44
N GLN A 88 16.46 -1.51 18.36
CA GLN A 88 15.99 -0.93 17.10
C GLN A 88 16.53 0.50 17.02
N LEU A 89 17.25 0.79 15.94
CA LEU A 89 17.88 2.09 15.73
C LEU A 89 17.42 2.71 14.43
N SER A 90 17.23 4.02 14.46
CA SER A 90 17.11 4.84 13.25
C SER A 90 18.48 5.39 12.83
N PRO A 91 18.74 5.63 11.53
CA PRO A 91 19.98 6.26 11.09
C PRO A 91 20.26 7.59 11.80
N GLY A 92 21.50 7.75 12.27
CA GLY A 92 21.93 8.91 13.06
C GLY A 92 21.61 8.84 14.56
N GLU A 93 20.82 7.86 15.01
CA GLU A 93 20.60 7.61 16.42
C GLU A 93 21.83 6.94 17.06
N THR A 94 22.15 7.33 18.30
CA THR A 94 23.24 6.73 19.07
C THR A 94 22.74 6.24 20.42
N ILE A 95 22.95 4.96 20.70
CA ILE A 95 22.64 4.37 22.00
C ILE A 95 23.93 4.08 22.78
N LYS A 96 23.82 4.12 24.12
CA LYS A 96 24.86 3.61 25.00
C LYS A 96 24.53 2.15 25.33
N TRP A 97 25.45 1.25 24.99
CA TRP A 97 25.36 -0.17 25.32
C TRP A 97 26.62 -0.57 26.09
N ASN A 98 26.49 -0.87 27.38
CA ASN A 98 27.62 -1.01 28.32
C ASN A 98 28.56 0.22 28.27
N ASP A 99 29.85 0.02 28.03
CA ASP A 99 30.87 1.08 27.87
C ASP A 99 31.08 1.49 26.40
N MET A 100 30.17 1.06 25.52
CA MET A 100 30.22 1.32 24.08
C MET A 100 29.11 2.28 23.68
N LYS A 101 29.36 3.07 22.65
CA LYS A 101 28.31 3.77 21.91
C LYS A 101 28.13 3.11 20.57
N VAL A 102 26.88 2.80 20.24
CA VAL A 102 26.50 2.15 18.98
C VAL A 102 25.62 3.11 18.20
N SER A 103 25.95 3.33 16.94
CA SER A 103 25.14 4.08 16.00
C SER A 103 25.21 3.43 14.63
N ILE A 104 24.24 3.74 13.78
CA ILE A 104 24.17 3.20 12.41
C ILE A 104 24.15 4.35 11.40
N ALA A 105 24.84 4.13 10.28
CA ALA A 105 24.71 4.97 9.11
C ALA A 105 23.39 4.67 8.36
N MET A 106 23.11 5.46 7.32
CA MET A 106 22.00 5.18 6.42
C MET A 106 22.22 3.83 5.72
N PRO A 107 21.26 2.88 5.80
CA PRO A 107 21.41 1.60 5.13
C PRO A 107 21.40 1.79 3.62
N ARG A 108 22.20 0.99 2.91
CA ARG A 108 22.20 0.90 1.46
C ARG A 108 21.40 -0.33 1.09
N VAL A 109 20.24 -0.08 0.51
CA VAL A 109 19.33 -1.11 0.00
C VAL A 109 19.24 -0.91 -1.50
N GLU A 110 19.27 -2.00 -2.27
CA GLU A 110 19.04 -1.91 -3.70
C GLU A 110 17.68 -1.26 -4.00
N PRO A 111 17.60 -0.36 -4.99
CA PRO A 111 16.35 0.34 -5.28
C PRO A 111 15.27 -0.67 -5.66
N ILE A 112 14.21 -0.71 -4.85
CA ILE A 112 13.04 -1.54 -5.09
C ILE A 112 12.27 -0.92 -6.25
N THR A 113 12.52 -1.40 -7.47
CA THR A 113 11.91 -0.89 -8.71
C THR A 113 10.38 -1.02 -8.74
N THR A 114 9.78 -1.85 -7.88
CA THR A 114 8.33 -2.00 -7.72
C THR A 114 7.69 -0.93 -6.83
N LEU A 115 8.47 -0.19 -6.05
CA LEU A 115 8.01 0.87 -5.13
C LEU A 115 8.26 2.27 -5.70
N THR A 116 8.03 2.46 -7.00
CA THR A 116 8.10 3.81 -7.58
C THR A 116 7.02 4.73 -7.00
N SER A 117 7.24 6.03 -7.11
CA SER A 117 6.40 7.13 -6.57
C SER A 117 4.93 7.17 -7.03
N LYS A 118 4.45 6.15 -7.74
CA LYS A 118 3.08 6.01 -8.25
C LYS A 118 2.35 4.77 -7.74
N THR A 119 2.89 4.06 -6.75
CA THR A 119 2.18 2.95 -6.12
C THR A 119 1.20 3.49 -5.07
N TYR A 120 -0.07 3.07 -5.19
CA TYR A 120 -1.09 3.32 -4.19
C TYR A 120 -1.41 2.02 -3.46
N PHE A 121 -1.85 2.15 -2.21
CA PHE A 121 -2.22 1.02 -1.38
C PHE A 121 -3.60 1.26 -0.81
N LEU A 122 -4.40 0.20 -0.76
CA LEU A 122 -5.61 0.12 0.03
C LEU A 122 -5.26 -0.51 1.37
N LEU A 123 -5.54 0.19 2.47
CA LEU A 123 -5.29 -0.27 3.83
C LEU A 123 -6.60 -0.49 4.59
N HIS A 124 -6.59 -1.50 5.45
CA HIS A 124 -7.60 -1.73 6.47
C HIS A 124 -6.93 -2.32 7.72
N GLU A 125 -7.70 -2.51 8.80
CA GLU A 125 -7.14 -2.93 10.10
C GLU A 125 -6.35 -4.25 10.03
N ASN A 126 -6.79 -5.19 9.18
CA ASN A 126 -6.24 -6.54 9.09
C ASN A 126 -5.36 -6.80 7.85
N GLY A 127 -5.02 -5.76 7.08
CA GLY A 127 -4.15 -5.94 5.92
C GLY A 127 -4.26 -4.82 4.89
N GLY A 128 -3.92 -5.14 3.65
CA GLY A 128 -3.99 -4.19 2.56
C GLY A 128 -3.84 -4.84 1.20
N ALA A 129 -3.86 -4.04 0.16
CA ALA A 129 -3.66 -4.46 -1.22
C ALA A 129 -3.00 -3.36 -2.04
N LEU A 130 -2.36 -3.74 -3.14
CA LEU A 130 -1.92 -2.78 -4.15
C LEU A 130 -3.14 -2.19 -4.86
N LEU A 131 -3.03 -0.91 -5.21
CA LEU A 131 -4.03 -0.20 -5.97
C LEU A 131 -3.36 0.44 -7.18
N ASN A 132 -3.73 -0.03 -8.36
CA ASN A 132 -3.18 0.46 -9.63
C ASN A 132 -3.53 1.93 -9.89
N ASN A 133 -4.77 2.32 -9.59
CA ASN A 133 -5.25 3.67 -9.84
C ASN A 133 -6.29 4.11 -8.79
N PRO A 134 -6.02 5.15 -7.98
CA PRO A 134 -6.97 5.67 -7.00
C PRO A 134 -8.17 6.34 -7.65
N GLU A 135 -8.11 6.67 -8.95
CA GLU A 135 -9.22 7.22 -9.71
C GLU A 135 -10.31 6.20 -10.04
N ASP A 136 -10.04 4.91 -9.87
CA ASP A 136 -11.02 3.84 -10.09
C ASP A 136 -11.99 3.71 -8.90
N ILE A 137 -11.69 4.35 -7.77
CA ILE A 137 -12.55 4.37 -6.59
C ILE A 137 -13.68 5.40 -6.80
N PRO A 138 -14.95 4.96 -6.91
CA PRO A 138 -16.05 5.84 -7.27
C PRO A 138 -16.48 6.77 -6.13
N LEU A 139 -16.41 6.29 -4.88
CA LEU A 139 -16.84 7.03 -3.69
C LEU A 139 -15.63 7.34 -2.82
N LYS A 140 -15.31 8.63 -2.65
CA LYS A 140 -14.14 9.10 -1.88
C LYS A 140 -14.59 9.97 -0.71
N CYS A 141 -13.93 9.83 0.43
CA CYS A 141 -14.23 10.59 1.64
C CYS A 141 -12.92 11.24 2.12
N ALA A 142 -13.01 12.45 2.68
CA ALA A 142 -11.82 13.19 3.11
C ALA A 142 -11.21 12.62 4.41
N THR A 143 -12.05 12.11 5.31
CA THR A 143 -11.64 11.56 6.60
C THR A 143 -12.38 10.26 6.93
N LYS A 144 -11.87 9.52 7.91
CA LYS A 144 -12.51 8.30 8.44
C LYS A 144 -13.90 8.63 9.01
N GLU A 145 -14.03 9.75 9.71
CA GLU A 145 -15.29 10.22 10.30
C GLU A 145 -16.31 10.57 9.21
N ALA A 146 -15.88 11.23 8.14
CA ALA A 146 -16.75 11.53 7.00
C ALA A 146 -17.23 10.24 6.32
N ALA A 147 -16.37 9.23 6.21
CA ALA A 147 -16.75 7.93 5.67
C ALA A 147 -17.77 7.20 6.55
N GLN A 148 -17.59 7.23 7.89
CA GLN A 148 -18.53 6.66 8.85
C GLN A 148 -19.90 7.36 8.83
N GLN A 149 -19.91 8.68 8.66
CA GLN A 149 -21.13 9.47 8.51
C GLN A 149 -21.69 9.46 7.08
N PHE A 150 -21.04 8.74 6.16
CA PHE A 150 -21.40 8.67 4.74
C PHE A 150 -21.43 10.05 4.04
N LYS A 151 -20.62 10.99 4.51
CA LYS A 151 -20.41 12.34 3.93
C LYS A 151 -19.27 12.31 2.91
N CYS A 152 -19.51 11.60 1.82
CA CYS A 152 -18.50 11.34 0.79
C CYS A 152 -18.85 12.05 -0.52
N TYR A 153 -17.89 12.06 -1.46
CA TYR A 153 -18.04 12.56 -2.82
C TYR A 153 -18.11 11.38 -3.80
N LEU A 154 -19.17 11.36 -4.62
CA LEU A 154 -19.33 10.41 -5.71
C LEU A 154 -18.76 11.00 -7.00
N LYS A 155 -17.83 10.30 -7.65
CA LYS A 155 -17.24 10.72 -8.92
C LYS A 155 -18.32 10.78 -10.02
N ARG A 156 -18.37 11.87 -10.78
CA ARG A 156 -19.37 12.03 -11.87
C ARG A 156 -19.31 10.95 -12.96
N SER A 157 -18.11 10.45 -13.27
CA SER A 157 -17.93 9.43 -14.31
C SER A 157 -18.23 8.01 -13.83
N THR A 158 -18.81 7.83 -12.64
CA THR A 158 -19.11 6.52 -12.08
C THR A 158 -20.28 5.85 -12.79
N CYS A 159 -21.30 6.61 -13.17
CA CYS A 159 -22.49 6.12 -13.83
C CYS A 159 -22.59 6.68 -15.25
N LYS A 160 -23.21 5.91 -16.14
CA LYS A 160 -23.60 6.34 -17.48
C LYS A 160 -25.12 6.33 -17.55
N CYS A 161 -25.72 7.49 -17.78
CA CYS A 161 -27.16 7.63 -17.87
C CYS A 161 -27.60 8.10 -19.25
N GLU A 162 -28.67 7.49 -19.76
CA GLU A 162 -29.35 7.84 -20.99
C GLU A 162 -30.79 8.26 -20.64
N ALA A 163 -31.21 9.39 -21.20
CA ALA A 163 -32.55 9.92 -21.02
C ALA A 163 -33.41 9.54 -22.23
N HIS A 164 -34.60 9.00 -21.97
CA HIS A 164 -35.60 8.62 -22.96
C HIS A 164 -36.92 9.25 -22.57
N GLU A 165 -37.29 10.33 -23.27
CA GLU A 165 -38.50 11.12 -23.04
C GLU A 165 -38.60 11.57 -21.56
N GLU A 166 -39.40 10.86 -20.76
CA GLU A 166 -39.65 11.14 -19.33
C GLU A 166 -38.87 10.22 -18.38
N THR A 167 -38.13 9.25 -18.91
CA THR A 167 -37.42 8.23 -18.13
C THR A 167 -35.91 8.38 -18.26
N VAL A 168 -35.18 8.01 -17.21
CA VAL A 168 -33.72 7.96 -17.22
C VAL A 168 -33.27 6.56 -16.84
N SER A 169 -32.45 5.96 -17.70
CA SER A 169 -31.82 4.67 -17.46
C SER A 169 -30.35 4.89 -17.15
N CYS A 170 -29.88 4.38 -16.01
CA CYS A 170 -28.51 4.57 -15.54
C CYS A 170 -27.81 3.22 -15.33
N PHE A 171 -26.60 3.09 -15.86
CA PHE A 171 -25.72 1.97 -15.63
C PHE A 171 -24.49 2.40 -14.82
N CYS A 172 -24.30 1.81 -13.63
CA CYS A 172 -23.22 2.14 -12.71
C CYS A 172 -22.33 0.90 -12.47
N PRO A 173 -21.26 0.70 -13.26
CA PRO A 173 -20.36 -0.43 -13.08
C PRO A 173 -19.52 -0.23 -11.82
N ALA A 174 -19.94 -0.83 -10.70
CA ALA A 174 -19.16 -0.82 -9.46
C ALA A 174 -18.38 -2.12 -9.30
N LYS A 175 -17.05 -2.07 -9.37
CA LYS A 175 -16.20 -3.17 -8.90
C LYS A 175 -16.16 -3.14 -7.37
N PRO A 176 -16.54 -4.21 -6.67
CA PRO A 176 -16.38 -4.28 -5.22
C PRO A 176 -14.90 -4.17 -4.85
N LEU A 177 -14.54 -3.29 -3.91
CA LEU A 177 -13.17 -3.20 -3.39
C LEU A 177 -12.66 -4.54 -2.86
N LYS A 178 -13.57 -5.41 -2.40
CA LYS A 178 -13.27 -6.79 -1.96
C LYS A 178 -12.56 -7.64 -3.03
N ASN A 179 -12.79 -7.36 -4.31
CA ASN A 179 -12.11 -8.10 -5.39
C ASN A 179 -10.64 -7.66 -5.50
N ILE A 180 -10.37 -6.35 -5.39
CA ILE A 180 -9.00 -5.82 -5.39
C ILE A 180 -8.20 -6.39 -4.20
N LEU A 181 -8.84 -6.50 -3.03
CA LEU A 181 -8.24 -7.12 -1.85
C LEU A 181 -7.93 -8.61 -2.00
N ARG A 182 -8.50 -9.30 -2.98
CA ARG A 182 -8.26 -10.72 -3.22
C ARG A 182 -7.14 -10.93 -4.23
N ASP A 183 -7.13 -10.14 -5.30
CA ASP A 183 -6.23 -10.36 -6.42
C ASP A 183 -4.85 -9.72 -6.18
N ASP A 184 -4.81 -8.59 -5.45
CA ASP A 184 -3.60 -7.78 -5.23
C ASP A 184 -3.26 -7.63 -3.73
N SER A 185 -3.58 -8.64 -2.91
CA SER A 185 -3.42 -8.62 -1.45
C SER A 185 -1.96 -8.48 -1.01
N LEU A 186 -1.73 -7.71 0.05
CA LEU A 186 -0.48 -7.74 0.82
C LEU A 186 -0.48 -8.96 1.77
N PRO A 187 0.68 -9.59 2.04
CA PRO A 187 2.03 -9.12 1.72
C PRO A 187 2.44 -9.26 0.25
N LEU A 188 3.11 -8.23 -0.29
CA LEU A 188 3.80 -8.31 -1.57
C LEU A 188 5.23 -8.79 -1.31
N GLN A 189 5.55 -9.98 -1.83
CA GLN A 189 6.90 -10.53 -1.76
C GLN A 189 7.62 -10.30 -3.09
N THR A 190 8.81 -9.72 -3.00
CA THR A 190 9.76 -9.57 -4.10
C THR A 190 11.11 -10.12 -3.64
N PRO A 191 12.06 -10.41 -4.55
CA PRO A 191 13.37 -10.95 -4.16
C PRO A 191 14.15 -10.08 -3.15
N ALA A 192 13.93 -8.75 -3.15
CA ALA A 192 14.65 -7.82 -2.29
C ALA A 192 13.84 -7.35 -1.07
N VAL A 193 12.51 -7.32 -1.16
CA VAL A 193 11.65 -6.75 -0.11
C VAL A 193 10.33 -7.49 0.03
N THR A 194 9.89 -7.62 1.28
CA THR A 194 8.53 -8.02 1.65
C THR A 194 7.79 -6.79 2.18
N ILE A 195 6.71 -6.39 1.51
CA ILE A 195 5.86 -5.27 1.93
C ILE A 195 4.59 -5.83 2.55
N TYR A 196 4.24 -5.39 3.75
CA TYR A 196 3.01 -5.77 4.42
C TYR A 196 2.33 -4.58 5.07
N ALA A 197 1.02 -4.69 5.25
CA ALA A 197 0.23 -3.74 6.00
C ALA A 197 -0.07 -4.31 7.40
N LYS A 198 0.20 -3.53 8.44
CA LYS A 198 -0.13 -3.88 9.83
C LYS A 198 -0.60 -2.64 10.57
N ASN A 199 -1.71 -2.74 11.30
CA ASN A 199 -2.29 -1.63 12.06
C ASN A 199 -2.43 -0.35 11.22
N ASN A 200 -2.90 -0.48 9.97
CA ASN A 200 -3.05 0.64 9.05
C ASN A 200 -1.73 1.38 8.70
N THR A 201 -0.59 0.71 8.87
CA THR A 201 0.73 1.19 8.46
C THR A 201 1.38 0.23 7.49
N LEU A 202 2.08 0.77 6.49
CA LEU A 202 2.88 -0.02 5.56
C LEU A 202 4.28 -0.20 6.12
N LYS A 203 4.76 -1.44 6.08
CA LYS A 203 6.13 -1.79 6.44
C LYS A 203 6.76 -2.57 5.29
N ALA A 204 8.01 -2.25 5.03
CA ALA A 204 8.85 -2.92 4.04
C ALA A 204 10.01 -3.56 4.80
N VAL A 205 10.17 -4.87 4.67
CA VAL A 205 11.25 -5.64 5.29
C VAL A 205 12.18 -6.11 4.19
N VAL A 206 13.45 -5.72 4.30
CA VAL A 206 14.52 -6.18 3.43
C VAL A 206 15.06 -7.47 4.04
N GLU A 207 14.76 -8.59 3.39
CA GLU A 207 15.20 -9.91 3.87
C GLU A 207 16.64 -10.22 3.43
N ASN A 208 17.03 -9.78 2.22
CA ASN A 208 18.36 -10.00 1.65
C ASN A 208 18.88 -8.75 0.93
N GLY A 209 20.21 -8.54 0.92
CA GLY A 209 20.86 -7.51 0.08
C GLY A 209 20.91 -6.09 0.66
N GLY A 210 20.45 -5.89 1.90
CA GLY A 210 20.67 -4.64 2.62
C GLY A 210 22.04 -4.62 3.29
N THR A 211 22.78 -3.51 3.18
CA THR A 211 24.01 -3.29 3.94
C THR A 211 23.85 -2.10 4.87
N VAL A 212 24.40 -2.21 6.08
CA VAL A 212 24.39 -1.13 7.08
C VAL A 212 25.77 -0.99 7.69
N ASP A 213 26.27 0.26 7.72
CA ASP A 213 27.53 0.57 8.39
C ASP A 213 27.24 0.84 9.88
N VAL A 214 27.83 0.03 10.77
CA VAL A 214 27.68 0.16 12.22
C VAL A 214 28.92 0.84 12.81
N HIS A 215 28.70 1.96 13.51
CA HIS A 215 29.77 2.68 14.20
C HIS A 215 29.78 2.32 15.68
N LEU A 216 30.90 1.73 16.10
CA LEU A 216 31.16 1.32 17.48
C LEU A 216 32.25 2.22 18.07
N HIS A 217 31.89 3.01 19.06
CA HIS A 217 32.84 3.84 19.78
C HIS A 217 33.08 3.27 21.17
N MET A 218 34.33 2.86 21.43
CA MET A 218 34.74 2.20 22.67
C MET A 218 36.03 2.82 23.20
N LYS A 219 36.30 2.66 24.50
CA LYS A 219 37.54 3.13 25.13
C LYS A 219 38.68 2.10 25.09
N THR A 220 38.39 0.85 24.74
CA THR A 220 39.33 -0.28 24.76
C THR A 220 39.84 -0.62 23.35
N ARG A 221 41.02 -1.24 23.27
CA ARG A 221 41.60 -1.74 22.01
C ARG A 221 40.92 -3.04 21.60
N ILE A 222 40.67 -3.17 20.30
CA ILE A 222 40.05 -4.35 19.68
C ILE A 222 41.11 -5.03 18.83
N SER A 223 41.18 -6.36 18.90
CA SER A 223 41.89 -7.19 17.93
C SER A 223 40.84 -7.88 17.07
N LEU A 224 40.86 -7.63 15.76
CA LEU A 224 39.95 -8.28 14.83
C LEU A 224 40.43 -9.70 14.55
N LEU A 225 39.58 -10.69 14.83
CA LEU A 225 39.76 -12.05 14.38
C LEU A 225 38.68 -12.34 13.33
N SER A 226 39.07 -12.38 12.06
CA SER A 226 38.18 -12.75 10.96
C SER A 226 38.56 -14.16 10.51
N ALA A 227 37.65 -15.12 10.63
CA ALA A 227 37.79 -16.45 10.06
C ALA A 227 36.83 -16.55 8.87
N THR A 228 37.34 -16.94 7.71
CA THR A 228 36.51 -17.24 6.53
C THR A 228 36.36 -18.76 6.43
N THR A 229 35.14 -19.26 6.44
CA THR A 229 34.88 -20.68 6.15
C THR A 229 34.33 -20.89 4.75
N THR A 230 34.48 -22.11 4.24
CA THR A 230 33.91 -22.52 2.95
C THR A 230 32.56 -23.16 3.19
N CYS A 231 31.51 -22.62 2.55
CA CYS A 231 30.21 -23.29 2.49
C CYS A 231 30.11 -24.19 1.25
N HIS A 232 29.57 -25.39 1.43
CA HIS A 232 29.18 -26.27 0.32
C HIS A 232 27.70 -26.06 -0.03
N LEU A 233 27.44 -25.63 -1.27
CA LEU A 233 26.09 -25.34 -1.76
C LEU A 233 25.50 -26.53 -2.51
N GLN A 234 24.26 -26.87 -2.16
CA GLN A 234 23.46 -27.86 -2.88
C GLN A 234 22.11 -27.23 -3.26
N PRO A 235 21.78 -27.11 -4.56
CA PRO A 235 20.48 -26.60 -4.99
C PRO A 235 19.37 -27.57 -4.62
N LEU A 236 18.24 -27.05 -4.17
CA LEU A 236 17.05 -27.83 -3.80
C LEU A 236 15.96 -27.67 -4.85
N GLN A 237 15.47 -26.45 -5.05
CA GLN A 237 14.32 -26.19 -5.91
C GLN A 237 14.37 -24.77 -6.49
N LEU A 238 13.87 -24.61 -7.73
CA LEU A 238 13.64 -23.31 -8.36
C LEU A 238 12.13 -23.18 -8.65
N THR A 239 11.50 -22.16 -8.09
CA THR A 239 10.05 -21.94 -8.23
C THR A 239 9.75 -20.50 -8.60
N GLY A 240 8.96 -20.27 -9.65
CA GLY A 240 8.46 -18.95 -10.02
C GLY A 240 8.41 -18.74 -11.52
N CYS A 241 8.53 -17.48 -11.95
CA CYS A 241 8.40 -17.10 -13.35
C CYS A 241 9.59 -16.29 -13.87
N TYR A 242 9.84 -16.40 -15.17
CA TYR A 242 10.77 -15.52 -15.88
C TYR A 242 10.02 -14.27 -16.38
N SER A 243 10.69 -13.13 -16.40
CA SER A 243 10.16 -11.85 -16.89
C SER A 243 8.84 -11.38 -16.25
N CYS A 244 8.65 -11.64 -14.95
CA CYS A 244 7.49 -11.22 -14.16
C CYS A 244 7.93 -10.40 -12.94
N GLY A 245 7.03 -9.59 -12.36
CA GLY A 245 7.34 -8.74 -11.22
C GLY A 245 7.70 -9.48 -9.92
N THR A 246 7.20 -10.71 -9.75
CA THR A 246 7.50 -11.56 -8.58
C THR A 246 8.82 -12.33 -8.72
N GLY A 247 9.31 -12.54 -9.94
CA GLY A 247 10.53 -13.31 -10.23
C GLY A 247 10.43 -14.81 -9.93
N ALA A 248 11.60 -15.43 -9.73
CA ALA A 248 11.76 -16.83 -9.33
C ALA A 248 12.62 -16.94 -8.06
N LEU A 249 12.26 -17.87 -7.19
CA LEU A 249 12.93 -18.18 -5.93
C LEU A 249 13.79 -19.44 -6.11
N LEU A 250 15.08 -19.34 -5.79
CA LEU A 250 16.00 -20.48 -5.72
C LEU A 250 16.23 -20.87 -4.27
N GLU A 251 15.79 -22.06 -3.89
CA GLU A 251 16.11 -22.67 -2.61
C GLU A 251 17.38 -23.51 -2.72
N TYR A 252 18.28 -23.34 -1.75
CA TYR A 252 19.53 -24.08 -1.66
C TYR A 252 19.86 -24.42 -0.21
N LYS A 253 20.66 -25.47 -0.02
CA LYS A 253 21.21 -25.87 1.27
C LYS A 253 22.68 -25.52 1.31
N CYS A 254 23.08 -24.75 2.32
CA CYS A 254 24.47 -24.42 2.62
C CYS A 254 24.91 -25.20 3.87
N THR A 255 25.99 -25.96 3.77
CA THR A 255 26.62 -26.63 4.92
C THR A 255 28.00 -26.04 5.21
N THR A 256 28.18 -25.58 6.44
CA THR A 256 29.41 -24.96 6.96
C THR A 256 29.71 -25.51 8.37
N LYS A 257 30.96 -25.36 8.83
CA LYS A 257 31.40 -25.77 10.17
C LYS A 257 31.01 -24.77 11.26
N ASN A 258 30.76 -23.50 10.90
CA ASN A 258 30.45 -22.39 11.81
C ASN A 258 29.14 -21.68 11.37
N ASP A 259 28.50 -20.97 12.31
CA ASP A 259 27.42 -20.02 11.98
C ASP A 259 28.03 -18.81 11.27
N GLU A 260 27.90 -18.77 9.94
CA GLU A 260 28.40 -17.69 9.07
C GLU A 260 27.34 -17.30 8.02
N GLU A 261 27.43 -16.07 7.54
CA GLU A 261 26.55 -15.54 6.49
C GLU A 261 27.08 -15.90 5.10
N LEU A 262 26.23 -16.43 4.23
CA LEU A 262 26.60 -16.78 2.87
C LEU A 262 26.43 -15.58 1.92
N LEU A 263 27.52 -15.13 1.31
CA LEU A 263 27.49 -14.15 0.23
C LEU A 263 27.52 -14.86 -1.13
N VAL A 264 26.38 -14.89 -1.83
CA VAL A 264 26.30 -15.39 -3.21
C VAL A 264 26.41 -14.19 -4.16
N LYS A 265 27.50 -14.12 -4.92
CA LYS A 265 27.65 -13.14 -6.00
C LYS A 265 27.13 -13.73 -7.31
N GLN A 266 26.28 -12.99 -8.02
CA GLN A 266 25.83 -13.35 -9.35
C GLN A 266 26.69 -12.60 -10.37
N ASP A 267 27.61 -13.31 -11.04
CA ASP A 267 28.29 -12.76 -12.21
C ASP A 267 27.35 -12.87 -13.41
N VAL A 268 26.93 -11.73 -13.96
CA VAL A 268 26.17 -11.68 -15.20
C VAL A 268 27.17 -11.93 -16.33
N ALA A 269 27.19 -13.15 -16.86
CA ALA A 269 27.87 -13.43 -18.12
C ALA A 269 27.21 -12.60 -19.24
N GLN A 270 28.00 -11.74 -19.87
CA GLN A 270 27.62 -10.97 -21.07
C GLN A 270 27.30 -11.88 -22.26
#